data_AF-A0A925GH30-F1
#
_entry.id   AF-A0A925GH30-F1
#
_cell.length_a   1.000
_cell.length_b   1.000
_cell.length_c   1.000
_cell.angle_alpha   90.00
_cell.angle_beta   90.00
_cell.angle_gamma   90.00
#
_symmetry.space_group_name_H-M   'P 1'
#
loop_
_entity.id
_entity.type
_entity.pdbx_description
1 polymer ?
#
loop_
_entity_poly.entity_id
_entity_poly.type
_entity_poly.pdbx_seq_one_letter_code
_entity_poly.pdbx_strand_id
1 'polypeptide(L)'
;MADEAQSLGRKLYRFFVREKAEPVASPATMPAGSAVPSTAGVPPEALVPNAAGTGVVDKKFVDHFAGLLEKANLPGPDYFEYLQALKNMEGLGLEEEKRFLAAFATFKAMGGSPDPSLLVNAANQYLTLLNEDKTGFLADVNQAIDGKVNTLKSQLQREQEAIREATETILACNARIATSNENIAKINGQIVEQSAKINHNKTNYEITHASFVDQIGNDIKKIKHYLGGQKP
;
A
#
# COMPACT_ATOMS: atom_id res chain seq x y z
N MET A 1 30.64 13.50 16.45
CA MET A 1 29.39 13.42 17.22
C MET A 1 28.24 13.86 16.31
N ALA A 2 27.84 13.04 15.33
CA ALA A 2 26.78 13.40 14.36
C ALA A 2 25.90 12.19 13.93
N ASP A 3 26.08 11.03 14.57
CA ASP A 3 25.44 9.77 14.17
C ASP A 3 24.16 9.44 14.98
N GLU A 4 23.92 10.07 16.14
CA GLU A 4 22.77 9.73 16.99
C GLU A 4 21.45 10.38 16.57
N ALA A 5 21.48 11.58 15.99
CA ALA A 5 20.27 12.29 15.55
C ALA A 5 19.56 11.58 14.37
N GLN A 6 20.33 10.93 13.48
CA GLN A 6 19.79 10.17 12.34
C GLN A 6 19.11 8.83 12.75
N SER A 7 19.24 8.43 14.01
CA SER A 7 18.71 7.16 14.53
C SER A 7 17.29 7.27 15.08
N LEU A 8 16.92 8.42 15.66
CA LEU A 8 15.65 8.56 16.38
C LEU A 8 14.44 8.73 15.46
N GLY A 9 14.54 9.58 14.42
CA GLY A 9 13.49 9.75 13.42
C GLY A 9 13.13 8.44 12.72
N ARG A 10 14.14 7.63 12.37
CA ARG A 10 13.93 6.28 11.82
C ARG A 10 13.26 5.33 12.80
N LYS A 11 13.58 5.41 14.09
CA LYS A 11 12.95 4.56 15.13
C LYS A 11 11.47 4.90 15.28
N LEU A 12 11.11 6.18 15.37
CA LEU A 12 9.71 6.62 15.45
C LEU A 12 8.93 6.32 14.16
N TYR A 13 9.55 6.43 12.98
CA TYR A 13 8.93 6.05 11.71
C TYR A 13 8.55 4.56 11.63
N ARG A 14 9.39 3.66 12.16
CA ARG A 14 9.10 2.22 12.16
C ARG A 14 7.88 1.85 13.03
N PHE A 15 7.54 2.66 14.03
CA PHE A 15 6.34 2.48 14.83
C PHE A 15 5.06 2.82 14.06
N PHE A 16 5.06 3.82 13.18
CA PHE A 16 3.89 4.19 12.37
C PHE A 16 3.61 3.24 11.20
N VAL A 17 4.63 2.53 10.69
CA VAL A 17 4.47 1.62 9.54
C VAL A 17 4.02 0.21 9.95
N ARG A 18 4.14 -0.16 11.23
CA ARG A 18 3.86 -1.53 11.72
C ARG A 18 2.49 -1.71 12.38
N GLU A 19 1.55 -0.79 12.20
CA GLU A 19 0.14 -1.00 12.58
C GLU A 19 -0.59 -1.89 11.55
N LYS A 20 -0.16 -3.15 11.61
CA LYS A 20 -0.76 -4.45 11.32
C LYS A 20 -2.09 -4.49 10.54
N ALA A 21 -1.98 -5.00 9.31
CA ALA A 21 -3.03 -5.78 8.66
C ALA A 21 -3.49 -6.95 9.56
N GLU A 22 -4.78 -7.01 9.84
CA GLU A 22 -5.45 -8.11 10.55
C GLU A 22 -5.46 -9.42 9.74
N PRO A 23 -5.79 -10.55 10.40
CA PRO A 23 -6.93 -11.29 9.89
C PRO A 23 -8.01 -11.59 10.94
N VAL A 24 -9.21 -11.21 10.52
CA VAL A 24 -10.60 -11.64 10.80
C VAL A 24 -10.81 -12.98 11.52
N ALA A 25 -11.82 -12.97 12.41
CA ALA A 25 -12.28 -14.04 13.29
C ALA A 25 -13.26 -15.05 12.66
N SER A 26 -13.37 -16.24 13.27
CA SER A 26 -14.63 -16.99 13.43
C SER A 26 -14.54 -18.10 14.50
N PRO A 27 -15.69 -18.60 15.04
CA PRO A 27 -15.93 -18.75 16.47
C PRO A 27 -15.95 -20.21 16.97
N ALA A 28 -15.84 -20.42 18.29
CA ALA A 28 -16.75 -21.26 19.09
C ALA A 28 -16.31 -21.47 20.57
N THR A 29 -17.33 -21.48 21.44
CA THR A 29 -17.48 -22.23 22.72
C THR A 29 -16.85 -21.71 24.02
N MET A 30 -17.74 -21.31 24.95
CA MET A 30 -17.53 -21.33 26.41
C MET A 30 -17.57 -22.78 26.93
N PRO A 31 -17.02 -23.08 28.13
CA PRO A 31 -17.84 -22.95 29.35
C PRO A 31 -17.11 -22.33 30.56
N ALA A 32 -17.93 -22.01 31.55
CA ALA A 32 -17.63 -21.30 32.80
C ALA A 32 -16.68 -22.02 33.76
N GLY A 33 -15.98 -21.25 34.60
CA GLY A 33 -15.24 -21.74 35.76
C GLY A 33 -14.47 -20.63 36.48
N SER A 34 -15.00 -20.24 37.65
CA SER A 34 -14.51 -19.35 38.71
C SER A 34 -13.00 -19.03 38.81
N ALA A 35 -12.68 -17.75 39.02
CA ALA A 35 -11.98 -17.23 40.21
C ALA A 35 -11.47 -15.80 39.97
N VAL A 36 -11.96 -14.86 40.78
CA VAL A 36 -11.40 -13.52 40.90
C VAL A 36 -10.19 -13.61 41.84
N PRO A 37 -9.08 -12.92 41.51
CA PRO A 37 -8.49 -12.07 42.54
C PRO A 37 -8.22 -10.65 42.02
N SER A 38 -8.64 -9.73 42.89
CA SER A 38 -8.43 -8.29 42.91
C SER A 38 -7.08 -7.82 42.38
N THR A 39 -7.09 -6.98 41.35
CA THR A 39 -6.00 -6.04 41.06
C THR A 39 -6.49 -4.62 41.29
N ALA A 40 -5.76 -3.94 42.17
CA ALA A 40 -5.95 -2.56 42.55
C ALA A 40 -6.02 -1.64 41.33
N GLY A 41 -6.95 -0.68 41.40
CA GLY A 41 -7.22 0.29 40.35
C GLY A 41 -5.97 1.06 39.95
N VAL A 42 -5.61 0.93 38.68
CA VAL A 42 -4.85 1.95 37.95
C VAL A 42 -5.82 3.12 37.74
N PRO A 43 -5.49 4.36 38.19
CA PRO A 43 -6.34 5.51 37.92
C PRO A 43 -6.47 5.72 36.41
N PRO A 44 -7.66 6.14 35.91
CA PRO A 44 -7.85 6.40 34.50
C PRO A 44 -6.95 7.55 34.05
N GLU A 45 -6.31 7.30 32.91
CA GLU A 45 -5.56 8.23 32.07
C GLU A 45 -6.21 9.62 32.08
N ALA A 46 -5.56 10.58 32.74
CA ALA A 46 -6.04 11.94 32.82
C ALA A 46 -5.98 12.59 31.44
N LEU A 47 -7.11 12.63 30.75
CA LEU A 47 -7.34 13.44 29.55
C LEU A 47 -7.18 14.92 29.94
N VAL A 48 -6.02 15.51 29.68
CA VAL A 48 -5.86 16.97 29.68
C VAL A 48 -6.21 17.50 28.28
N PRO A 49 -7.32 18.23 28.09
CA PRO A 49 -7.66 18.82 26.81
C PRO A 49 -6.65 19.95 26.51
N ASN A 50 -5.89 19.84 25.42
CA ASN A 50 -5.06 20.95 24.94
C ASN A 50 -5.93 22.00 24.23
N ALA A 51 -5.71 23.28 24.52
CA ALA A 51 -6.48 24.45 24.08
C ALA A 51 -6.45 24.73 22.56
N ALA A 52 -5.93 23.82 21.74
CA ALA A 52 -5.85 23.93 20.29
C ALA A 52 -6.27 22.61 19.63
N GLY A 53 -7.58 22.36 19.57
CA GLY A 53 -8.26 21.51 18.58
C GLY A 53 -7.70 20.11 18.26
N THR A 54 -8.46 19.08 18.63
CA THR A 54 -8.49 17.72 18.03
C THR A 54 -7.28 16.79 18.20
N GLY A 55 -6.28 17.14 19.00
CA GLY A 55 -5.22 16.21 19.40
C GLY A 55 -5.55 15.45 20.67
N VAL A 56 -5.34 14.12 20.67
CA VAL A 56 -5.18 13.35 21.91
C VAL A 56 -3.71 13.36 22.28
N VAL A 57 -3.40 13.58 23.55
CA VAL A 57 -2.04 13.44 24.08
C VAL A 57 -1.65 11.96 23.96
N ASP A 58 -0.79 11.63 23.00
CA ASP A 58 -0.36 10.25 22.77
C ASP A 58 0.75 9.89 23.76
N LYS A 59 0.52 8.81 24.51
CA LYS A 59 1.43 8.30 25.54
C LYS A 59 2.87 8.17 25.05
N LYS A 60 3.09 7.79 23.79
CA LYS A 60 4.46 7.63 23.26
C LYS A 60 5.24 8.95 23.19
N PHE A 61 4.56 10.06 22.93
CA PHE A 61 5.18 11.39 22.92
C PHE A 61 5.38 11.91 24.34
N VAL A 62 4.45 11.58 25.25
CA VAL A 62 4.65 11.85 26.68
C VAL A 62 5.89 11.13 27.20
N ASP A 63 6.01 9.82 26.94
CA ASP A 63 7.17 9.03 27.36
C ASP A 63 8.48 9.56 26.75
N HIS A 64 8.45 9.98 25.48
CA HIS A 64 9.61 10.59 24.79
C HIS A 64 10.03 11.91 25.43
N PHE A 65 9.09 12.84 25.63
CA PHE A 65 9.41 14.14 26.23
C PHE A 65 9.84 13.99 27.70
N ALA A 66 9.23 13.08 28.46
CA ALA A 66 9.66 12.78 29.82
C ALA A 66 11.13 12.32 29.85
N GLY A 67 11.51 11.39 28.96
CA GLY A 67 12.91 10.94 28.86
C GLY A 67 13.88 12.00 28.34
N LEU A 68 13.42 12.92 27.49
CA LEU A 68 14.22 14.05 27.00
C LEU A 68 14.54 15.02 28.15
N LEU A 69 13.53 15.36 28.94
CA LEU A 69 13.65 16.28 30.08
C LEU A 69 14.45 15.66 31.23
N GLU A 70 14.25 14.38 31.52
CA GLU A 70 15.02 13.66 32.56
C GLU A 70 16.53 13.65 32.24
N LYS A 71 16.90 13.47 30.97
CA LYS A 71 18.31 13.52 30.54
C LYS A 71 18.93 14.91 30.61
N ALA A 72 18.12 15.95 30.47
CA ALA A 72 18.54 17.33 30.54
C ALA A 72 18.45 17.92 31.96
N ASN A 73 18.07 17.10 32.95
CA ASN A 73 17.82 17.56 34.30
C ASN A 73 19.08 18.18 34.94
N LEU A 74 18.91 19.34 35.57
CA LEU A 74 20.02 20.06 36.19
C LEU A 74 20.40 19.43 37.54
N PRO A 75 21.67 19.52 37.97
CA PRO A 75 22.09 19.00 39.27
C PRO A 75 21.51 19.83 40.43
N GLY A 76 20.90 19.15 41.41
CA GLY A 76 20.25 19.78 42.56
C GLY A 76 18.80 20.18 42.28
N PRO A 77 18.09 20.77 43.25
CA PRO A 77 16.71 21.20 43.06
C PRO A 77 16.61 22.25 41.95
N ASP A 78 15.71 22.02 40.99
CA ASP A 78 15.52 22.88 39.84
C ASP A 78 14.04 23.26 39.59
N TYR A 79 13.73 23.65 38.35
CA TYR A 79 12.38 23.99 37.93
C TYR A 79 11.33 22.90 38.23
N PHE A 80 11.67 21.61 38.11
CA PHE A 80 10.74 20.51 38.37
C PHE A 80 10.43 20.35 39.87
N GLU A 81 11.41 20.47 40.76
CA GLU A 81 11.16 20.46 42.22
C GLU A 81 10.36 21.69 42.65
N TYR A 82 10.56 22.84 42.00
CA TYR A 82 9.73 24.03 42.21
C TYR A 82 8.28 23.80 41.75
N LEU A 83 8.07 23.21 40.57
CA LEU A 83 6.73 22.84 40.10
C LEU A 83 6.06 21.80 41.01
N GLN A 84 6.82 20.85 41.54
CA GLN A 84 6.30 19.87 42.50
C GLN A 84 5.86 20.56 43.81
N ALA A 85 6.65 21.51 44.31
CA ALA A 85 6.27 22.32 45.48
C ALA A 85 5.00 23.15 45.20
N LEU A 86 4.88 23.76 44.02
CA LEU A 86 3.66 24.46 43.58
C LEU A 86 2.45 23.53 43.56
N LYS A 87 2.59 22.34 42.97
CA LYS A 87 1.53 21.34 42.87
C LYS A 87 1.07 20.85 44.23
N ASN A 88 1.98 20.64 45.17
CA ASN A 88 1.65 20.23 46.53
C ASN A 88 0.84 21.29 47.30
N MET A 89 0.83 22.53 46.82
CA MET A 89 0.04 23.64 47.38
C MET A 89 -1.28 23.85 46.64
N GLU A 90 -1.56 23.09 45.58
CA GLU A 90 -2.88 23.05 44.96
C GLU A 90 -3.90 22.48 45.95
N GLY A 91 -5.04 23.16 46.09
CA GLY A 91 -6.10 22.77 47.03
C GLY A 91 -6.03 23.44 48.41
N LEU A 92 -4.99 24.22 48.72
CA LEU A 92 -4.90 24.99 49.97
C LEU A 92 -5.68 26.32 49.95
N GLY A 93 -6.34 26.65 48.84
CA GLY A 93 -7.14 27.89 48.70
C GLY A 93 -6.33 29.18 48.76
N LEU A 94 -5.01 29.11 48.55
CA LEU A 94 -4.13 30.28 48.52
C LEU A 94 -4.32 31.07 47.21
N GLU A 95 -4.24 32.40 47.32
CA GLU A 95 -4.10 33.27 46.15
C GLU A 95 -2.83 32.91 45.36
N GLU A 96 -2.89 33.01 44.03
CA GLU A 96 -1.84 32.53 43.13
C GLU A 96 -0.47 33.11 43.47
N GLU A 97 -0.37 34.42 43.67
CA GLU A 97 0.88 35.09 44.06
C GLU A 97 1.47 34.50 45.35
N LYS A 98 0.64 34.34 46.39
CA LYS A 98 1.06 33.76 47.67
C LYS A 98 1.50 32.30 47.52
N ARG A 99 0.84 31.54 46.65
CA ARG A 99 1.20 30.15 46.35
C ARG A 99 2.57 30.06 45.66
N PHE A 100 2.85 30.91 44.68
CA PHE A 100 4.16 30.97 44.02
C PHE A 100 5.27 31.38 44.99
N LEU A 101 5.04 32.39 45.84
CA LEU A 101 6.00 32.80 46.88
C LEU A 101 6.25 31.68 47.91
N ALA A 102 5.20 30.99 48.37
CA ALA A 102 5.31 29.89 49.31
C ALA A 102 6.06 28.68 48.72
N ALA A 103 5.77 28.33 47.46
CA ALA A 103 6.49 27.28 46.75
C ALA A 103 7.97 27.64 46.57
N PHE A 104 8.28 28.91 46.29
CA PHE A 104 9.66 29.36 46.16
C PHE A 104 10.41 29.33 47.50
N ALA A 105 9.75 29.67 48.61
CA ALA A 105 10.32 29.49 49.94
C ALA A 105 10.62 28.02 50.25
N THR A 106 9.72 27.11 49.87
CA THR A 106 9.91 25.66 50.03
C THR A 106 11.05 25.15 49.16
N PHE A 107 11.12 25.58 47.90
CA PHE A 107 12.21 25.27 46.97
C PHE A 107 13.58 25.68 47.53
N LYS A 108 13.71 26.90 48.06
CA LYS A 108 14.93 27.36 48.73
C LYS A 108 15.27 26.51 49.96
N ALA A 109 14.28 26.14 50.77
CA ALA A 109 14.49 25.29 51.95
C ALA A 109 15.01 23.89 51.58
N MET A 110 14.69 23.38 50.38
CA MET A 110 15.20 22.12 49.84
C MET A 110 16.61 22.23 49.24
N GLY A 111 17.25 23.40 49.33
CA GLY A 111 18.58 23.65 48.76
C GLY A 111 18.57 24.27 47.35
N GLY A 112 17.40 24.69 46.87
CA GLY A 112 17.26 25.44 45.62
C GLY A 112 17.88 26.83 45.71
N SER A 113 18.27 27.39 44.55
CA SER A 113 18.89 28.70 44.47
C SER A 113 17.99 29.82 45.00
N PRO A 114 18.53 30.82 45.73
CA PRO A 114 17.78 31.99 46.16
C PRO A 114 17.47 32.97 45.02
N ASP A 115 18.07 32.81 43.84
CA ASP A 115 17.83 33.65 42.66
C ASP A 115 16.72 33.05 41.76
N PRO A 116 15.53 33.70 41.67
CA PRO A 116 14.44 33.25 40.81
C PRO A 116 14.81 33.22 39.32
N SER A 117 15.82 33.99 38.89
CA SER A 117 16.25 34.01 37.49
C SER A 117 16.74 32.64 37.02
N LEU A 118 17.27 31.81 37.94
CA LEU A 118 17.73 30.46 37.60
C LEU A 118 16.58 29.50 37.30
N LEU A 119 15.42 29.65 37.95
CA LEU A 119 14.21 28.88 37.62
C LEU A 119 13.70 29.22 36.23
N VAL A 120 13.71 30.51 35.89
CA VAL A 120 13.33 30.99 34.55
C VAL A 120 14.32 30.49 33.50
N ASN A 121 15.62 30.52 33.78
CA ASN A 121 16.64 30.01 32.88
C ASN A 121 16.52 28.49 32.67
N ALA A 122 16.30 27.70 33.73
CA ALA A 122 16.06 26.27 33.63
C ALA A 122 14.80 25.96 32.79
N ALA A 123 13.68 26.65 33.07
CA ALA A 123 12.46 26.51 32.26
C ALA A 123 12.69 26.84 30.78
N ASN A 124 13.43 27.91 30.49
CA ASN A 124 13.78 28.29 29.12
C ASN A 124 14.68 27.25 28.44
N GLN A 125 15.61 26.62 29.16
CA GLN A 125 16.41 25.51 28.63
C GLN A 125 15.54 24.31 28.25
N TYR A 126 14.59 23.91 29.11
CA TYR A 126 13.65 22.84 28.81
C TYR A 126 12.74 23.17 27.61
N LEU A 127 12.24 24.41 27.52
CA LEU A 127 11.47 24.86 26.36
C LEU A 127 12.31 24.86 25.07
N THR A 128 13.58 25.26 25.16
CA THR A 128 14.48 25.27 24.00
C THR A 128 14.71 23.85 23.50
N LEU A 129 15.02 22.93 24.42
CA LEU A 129 15.21 21.50 24.12
C LEU A 129 13.98 20.86 23.46
N LEU A 130 12.78 21.11 23.99
CA LEU A 130 11.54 20.60 23.41
C LEU A 130 11.26 21.19 22.01
N ASN A 131 11.58 22.47 21.80
CA ASN A 131 11.42 23.11 20.50
C ASN A 131 12.44 22.62 19.46
N GLU A 132 13.68 22.35 19.88
CA GLU A 132 14.70 21.75 19.03
C GLU A 132 14.32 20.33 18.62
N ASP A 133 13.88 19.50 19.57
CA ASP A 133 13.40 18.14 19.30
C ASP A 133 12.19 18.14 18.34
N LYS A 134 11.21 19.01 18.58
CA LYS A 134 10.06 19.22 17.68
C LYS A 134 10.52 19.61 16.27
N THR A 135 11.49 20.52 16.16
CA THR A 135 11.99 20.98 14.86
C THR A 135 12.65 19.84 14.09
N GLY A 136 13.50 19.04 14.75
CA GLY A 136 14.10 17.85 14.16
C GLY A 136 13.06 16.82 13.73
N PHE A 137 12.10 16.53 14.60
CA PHE A 137 11.01 15.60 14.29
C PHE A 137 10.20 16.04 13.06
N LEU A 138 9.81 17.32 12.97
CA LEU A 138 9.06 17.82 11.82
C LEU A 138 9.88 17.78 10.52
N ALA A 139 11.19 18.00 10.60
CA ALA A 139 12.07 17.84 9.44
C ALA A 139 12.11 16.38 8.95
N ASP A 140 12.24 15.42 9.88
CA ASP A 140 12.21 13.98 9.56
C ASP A 140 10.85 13.56 8.98
N VAL A 141 9.75 14.09 9.50
CA VAL A 141 8.40 13.85 8.97
C VAL A 141 8.29 14.35 7.54
N ASN A 142 8.73 15.58 7.26
CA ASN A 142 8.69 16.14 5.92
C ASN A 142 9.54 15.29 4.95
N GLN A 143 10.74 14.89 5.34
CA GLN A 143 11.58 14.02 4.52
C GLN A 143 10.93 12.65 4.27
N ALA A 144 10.28 12.08 5.28
CA ALA A 144 9.57 10.81 5.15
C ALA A 144 8.36 10.92 4.22
N ILE A 145 7.59 12.01 4.32
CA ILE A 145 6.47 12.31 3.42
C ILE A 145 7.00 12.45 2.00
N ASP A 146 8.01 13.28 1.76
CA ASP A 146 8.59 13.50 0.44
C ASP A 146 9.10 12.20 -0.18
N GLY A 147 9.84 11.39 0.59
CA GLY A 147 10.34 10.10 0.12
C GLY A 147 9.22 9.11 -0.25
N LYS A 148 8.20 9.00 0.59
CA LYS A 148 7.08 8.07 0.38
C LYS A 148 6.17 8.51 -0.76
N VAL A 149 5.85 9.80 -0.82
CA VAL A 149 5.02 10.38 -1.88
C VAL A 149 5.72 10.30 -3.23
N ASN A 150 7.02 10.62 -3.30
CA ASN A 150 7.77 10.48 -4.55
C ASN A 150 7.83 9.03 -5.02
N THR A 151 8.04 8.08 -4.10
CA THR A 151 8.01 6.65 -4.43
C THR A 151 6.65 6.23 -5.01
N LEU A 152 5.55 6.64 -4.37
CA LEU A 152 4.20 6.37 -4.86
C LEU A 152 3.94 7.03 -6.22
N LYS A 153 4.41 8.26 -6.44
CA LYS A 153 4.29 8.96 -7.72
C LYS A 153 5.03 8.23 -8.84
N SER A 154 6.25 7.75 -8.58
CA SER A 154 7.01 6.95 -9.56
C SER A 154 6.40 5.57 -9.80
N GLN A 155 5.77 4.95 -8.81
CA GLN A 155 4.99 3.72 -9.00
C GLN A 155 3.77 3.99 -9.90
N LEU A 156 3.00 5.04 -9.60
CA LEU A 156 1.84 5.45 -10.38
C LEU A 156 2.21 5.67 -11.86
N GLN A 157 3.30 6.39 -12.13
CA GLN A 157 3.76 6.63 -13.51
C GLN A 157 4.15 5.33 -14.24
N ARG A 158 4.81 4.39 -13.55
CA ARG A 158 5.17 3.08 -14.14
C ARG A 158 3.94 2.26 -14.48
N GLU A 159 2.95 2.22 -13.60
CA GLU A 159 1.70 1.51 -13.86
C GLU A 159 0.91 2.15 -15.02
N GLN A 160 0.91 3.48 -15.12
CA GLN A 160 0.29 4.19 -16.24
C GLN A 160 0.95 3.84 -17.58
N GLU A 161 2.28 3.76 -17.64
CA GLU A 161 2.99 3.35 -18.85
C GLU A 161 2.72 1.87 -19.18
N ALA A 162 2.73 0.99 -18.18
CA ALA A 162 2.39 -0.42 -18.38
C ALA A 162 0.98 -0.61 -18.95
N ILE A 163 0.00 0.17 -18.47
CA ILE A 163 -1.37 0.17 -19.03
C ILE A 163 -1.37 0.61 -20.49
N ARG A 164 -0.59 1.64 -20.83
CA ARG A 164 -0.48 2.12 -22.21
C ARG A 164 0.10 1.05 -23.12
N GLU A 165 1.23 0.44 -22.76
CA GLU A 165 1.88 -0.62 -23.53
C GLU A 165 0.96 -1.84 -23.72
N ALA A 166 0.25 -2.25 -22.66
CA ALA A 166 -0.73 -3.33 -22.73
C ALA A 166 -1.89 -3.00 -23.68
N THR A 167 -2.35 -1.75 -23.67
CA THR A 167 -3.42 -1.27 -24.57
C THR A 167 -2.97 -1.30 -26.02
N GLU A 168 -1.76 -0.83 -26.32
CA GLU A 168 -1.17 -0.88 -27.68
C GLU A 168 -1.05 -2.33 -28.16
N THR A 169 -0.64 -3.25 -27.27
CA THR A 169 -0.56 -4.69 -27.56
C THR A 169 -1.93 -5.29 -27.88
N ILE A 170 -2.97 -4.96 -27.10
CA ILE A 170 -4.34 -5.43 -27.34
C ILE A 170 -4.83 -4.97 -28.72
N LEU A 171 -4.59 -3.72 -29.10
CA LEU A 171 -4.96 -3.19 -30.41
C LEU A 171 -4.26 -3.96 -31.55
N ALA A 172 -2.96 -4.22 -31.41
CA ALA A 172 -2.20 -4.99 -32.38
C ALA A 172 -2.71 -6.44 -32.52
N CYS A 173 -3.02 -7.09 -31.39
CA CYS A 173 -3.63 -8.42 -31.38
C CYS A 173 -5.00 -8.44 -32.09
N ASN A 174 -5.85 -7.45 -31.84
CA ASN A 174 -7.16 -7.34 -32.48
C ASN A 174 -7.05 -7.13 -34.00
N ALA A 175 -6.12 -6.29 -34.44
CA ALA A 175 -5.84 -6.12 -35.86
C ALA A 175 -5.41 -7.43 -36.53
N ARG A 176 -4.51 -8.19 -35.87
CA ARG A 176 -4.08 -9.51 -36.36
C ARG A 176 -5.22 -10.51 -36.44
N ILE A 177 -6.12 -10.53 -35.45
CA ILE A 177 -7.32 -11.39 -35.46
C ILE A 177 -8.21 -11.05 -36.67
N ALA A 178 -8.45 -9.76 -36.94
CA ALA A 178 -9.24 -9.34 -38.08
C ALA A 178 -8.63 -9.81 -39.41
N THR A 179 -7.33 -9.58 -39.61
CA THR A 179 -6.61 -10.06 -40.81
C THR A 179 -6.65 -11.58 -40.95
N SER A 180 -6.50 -12.33 -39.86
CA SER A 180 -6.60 -13.80 -39.89
C SER A 180 -8.00 -14.27 -40.30
N ASN A 181 -9.07 -13.62 -39.82
CA ASN A 181 -10.44 -13.96 -40.19
C ASN A 181 -10.72 -13.70 -41.68
N GLU A 182 -10.24 -12.58 -42.22
CA GLU A 182 -10.34 -12.28 -43.66
C GLU A 182 -9.62 -13.35 -44.51
N ASN A 183 -8.43 -13.75 -44.10
CA ASN A 183 -7.67 -14.80 -44.78
C ASN A 183 -8.37 -16.16 -44.71
N ILE A 184 -8.96 -16.51 -43.57
CA ILE A 184 -9.76 -17.74 -43.42
C ILE A 184 -10.94 -17.73 -44.40
N ALA A 185 -11.69 -16.62 -44.47
CA ALA A 185 -12.81 -16.50 -45.40
C ALA A 185 -12.38 -16.66 -46.86
N LYS A 186 -11.26 -16.02 -47.24
CA LYS A 186 -10.67 -16.13 -48.58
C LYS A 186 -10.25 -17.58 -48.91
N ILE A 187 -9.52 -18.23 -48.01
CA ILE A 187 -9.05 -19.61 -48.20
C ILE A 187 -10.24 -20.56 -48.32
N ASN A 188 -11.28 -20.40 -47.50
CA ASN A 188 -12.50 -21.21 -47.61
C ASN A 188 -13.19 -21.03 -48.97
N GLY A 189 -13.28 -19.80 -49.46
CA GLY A 189 -13.80 -19.53 -50.80
C GLY A 189 -12.99 -20.24 -51.89
N GLN A 190 -11.67 -20.19 -51.81
CA GLN A 190 -10.77 -20.90 -52.73
C GLN A 190 -10.93 -22.43 -52.64
N ILE A 191 -11.06 -22.99 -51.43
CA ILE A 191 -11.29 -24.43 -51.24
C ILE A 191 -12.59 -24.85 -51.95
N VAL A 192 -13.68 -24.11 -51.76
CA VAL A 192 -14.97 -24.42 -52.39
C VAL A 192 -14.87 -24.33 -53.92
N GLU A 193 -14.29 -23.26 -54.45
CA GLU A 193 -14.14 -23.06 -55.89
C GLU A 193 -13.28 -24.15 -56.54
N GLN A 194 -12.11 -24.46 -55.95
CA GLN A 194 -11.21 -25.48 -56.49
C GLN A 194 -11.82 -26.88 -56.38
N SER A 195 -12.50 -27.19 -55.28
CA SER A 195 -13.20 -28.47 -55.12
C SER A 195 -14.29 -28.65 -56.19
N ALA A 196 -15.06 -27.60 -56.48
CA ALA A 196 -16.08 -27.62 -57.52
C ALA A 196 -15.48 -27.85 -58.91
N LYS A 197 -14.39 -27.14 -59.26
CA LYS A 197 -13.68 -27.32 -60.54
C LYS A 197 -13.12 -28.74 -60.71
N ILE A 198 -12.47 -29.27 -59.67
CA ILE A 198 -11.91 -30.63 -59.69
C ILE A 198 -13.04 -31.66 -59.89
N ASN A 199 -14.13 -31.55 -59.13
CA ASN A 199 -15.26 -32.46 -59.26
C ASN A 199 -15.94 -32.36 -60.64
N HIS A 200 -16.11 -31.15 -61.17
CA HIS A 200 -16.67 -30.95 -62.50
C HIS A 200 -15.80 -31.60 -63.59
N ASN A 201 -14.48 -31.38 -63.53
CA ASN A 201 -13.54 -31.99 -64.47
C ASN A 201 -13.52 -33.53 -64.35
N LYS A 202 -13.59 -34.06 -63.12
CA LYS A 202 -13.72 -35.51 -62.87
C LYS A 202 -14.97 -36.08 -63.53
N THR A 203 -16.13 -35.48 -63.29
CA THR A 203 -17.40 -35.92 -63.88
C THR A 203 -17.37 -35.83 -65.40
N ASN A 204 -16.86 -34.73 -65.97
CA ASN A 204 -16.73 -34.58 -67.42
C ASN A 204 -15.82 -35.65 -68.03
N TYR A 205 -14.70 -35.97 -67.37
CA TYR A 205 -13.81 -37.04 -67.80
C TYR A 205 -14.52 -38.40 -67.77
N GLU A 206 -15.20 -38.74 -66.67
CA GLU A 206 -15.96 -40.00 -66.53
C GLU A 206 -17.03 -40.16 -67.61
N ILE A 207 -17.82 -39.11 -67.88
CA ILE A 207 -18.85 -39.10 -68.92
C ILE A 207 -18.23 -39.25 -70.31
N THR A 208 -17.16 -38.49 -70.59
CA THR A 208 -16.48 -38.53 -71.89
C THR A 208 -15.89 -39.93 -72.12
N HIS A 209 -15.20 -40.49 -71.12
CA HIS A 209 -14.67 -41.84 -71.18
C HIS A 209 -15.76 -42.88 -71.45
N ALA A 210 -16.87 -42.84 -70.70
CA ALA A 210 -18.00 -43.76 -70.91
C ALA A 210 -18.57 -43.68 -72.33
N SER A 211 -18.74 -42.46 -72.87
CA SER A 211 -19.21 -42.25 -74.25
C SER A 211 -18.30 -42.91 -75.29
N PHE A 212 -16.97 -42.74 -75.17
CA PHE A 212 -16.01 -43.38 -76.08
C PHE A 212 -16.02 -44.91 -75.94
N VAL A 213 -16.09 -45.44 -74.72
CA VAL A 213 -16.19 -46.88 -74.47
C VAL A 213 -17.46 -47.46 -75.10
N ASP A 214 -18.60 -46.82 -74.92
CA ASP A 214 -19.88 -47.24 -75.49
C ASP A 214 -19.87 -47.18 -77.02
N GLN A 215 -19.30 -46.12 -77.59
CA GLN A 215 -19.15 -45.98 -79.04
C GLN A 215 -18.28 -47.11 -79.61
N ILE A 216 -17.08 -47.32 -79.08
CA ILE A 216 -16.17 -48.40 -79.51
C ILE A 216 -16.86 -49.76 -79.34
N GLY A 217 -17.54 -49.98 -78.22
CA GLY A 217 -18.28 -51.22 -77.95
C GLY A 217 -19.39 -51.47 -78.98
N ASN A 218 -20.13 -50.44 -79.37
CA ASN A 218 -21.18 -50.51 -80.38
C ASN A 218 -20.60 -50.72 -81.79
N ASP A 219 -19.49 -50.08 -82.12
CA ASP A 219 -18.81 -50.24 -83.40
C ASP A 219 -18.25 -51.66 -83.55
N ILE A 220 -17.68 -52.25 -82.47
CA ILE A 220 -17.27 -53.66 -82.46
C ILE A 220 -18.46 -54.59 -82.75
N LYS A 221 -19.64 -54.34 -82.15
CA LYS A 221 -20.85 -55.14 -82.42
C LYS A 221 -21.25 -55.04 -83.90
N LYS A 222 -21.26 -53.84 -84.48
CA LYS A 222 -21.58 -53.62 -85.89
C LYS A 222 -20.58 -54.29 -86.83
N ILE A 223 -19.27 -54.16 -86.55
CA ILE A 223 -18.20 -54.81 -87.32
C ILE A 223 -18.41 -56.33 -87.33
N LYS A 224 -18.63 -56.94 -86.16
CA LYS A 224 -18.89 -58.38 -86.07
C LYS A 224 -20.13 -58.81 -86.87
N HIS A 225 -21.20 -58.01 -86.82
CA HIS A 225 -22.46 -58.32 -87.52
C HIS A 225 -22.33 -58.21 -89.04
N TYR A 226 -21.80 -57.10 -89.55
CA TYR A 226 -21.76 -56.82 -90.99
C TYR A 226 -20.55 -57.43 -91.71
N LEU A 227 -19.41 -57.57 -91.04
CA LEU A 227 -18.15 -58.00 -91.67
C LEU A 227 -17.70 -59.40 -91.23
N GLY A 228 -18.22 -59.94 -90.12
CA GLY A 228 -17.82 -61.24 -89.57
C GLY A 228 -18.47 -62.46 -90.23
N GLY A 229 -19.48 -62.26 -91.09
CA GLY A 229 -20.25 -63.33 -91.74
C GLY A 229 -19.85 -63.66 -93.18
N GLN A 230 -18.87 -62.97 -93.77
CA GLN A 230 -18.43 -63.27 -95.14
C GLN A 230 -17.41 -64.41 -95.14
N LYS A 231 -17.90 -65.64 -95.29
CA LYS A 231 -17.10 -66.77 -95.78
C LYS A 231 -17.13 -66.71 -97.33
N PRO A 232 -16.00 -66.92 -98.02
CA PRO A 232 -15.91 -66.81 -99.48
C PRO A 232 -16.90 -67.71 -100.23
#